data_AF-A0A1U9KEQ9-F1
#
_entry.id   AF-A0A1U9KEQ9-F1
#
_cell.length_a   1.000
_cell.length_b   1.000
_cell.length_c   1.000
_cell.angle_alpha   90.00
_cell.angle_beta   90.00
_cell.angle_gamma   90.00
#
_symmetry.space_group_name_H-M   'P 1'
#
loop_
_entity.id
_entity.type
_entity.pdbx_description
1 polymer ?
#
loop_
_entity_poly.entity_id
_entity_poly.type
_entity_poly.pdbx_seq_one_letter_code
_entity_poly.pdbx_strand_id
1 'polypeptide(L)'
;MSTESIQSTAALRSGTDRLRHALLFECVALAIVIPCGSILFGVQASDMGAIGIGSALTAMLWNYLYNLLFDHAMLRLRGATSKTITVRLLHTVLFEAGLQIVLLPAIALYLGVSITLAFSLSMSIALFYLVYAFAFNMAYDSIFPVGHTTTRPTSVMPAE
;
A
#
# COMPACT_ATOMS: atom_id res chain seq x y z
N MET A 1 -39.06 8.65 26.38
CA MET A 1 -37.60 8.70 26.54
C MET A 1 -37.01 8.05 25.29
N SER A 2 -36.81 8.85 24.23
CA SER A 2 -36.46 8.37 22.89
C SER A 2 -35.02 8.75 22.60
N THR A 3 -34.13 7.76 22.59
CA THR A 3 -32.73 7.91 22.18
C THR A 3 -32.66 7.88 20.66
N GLU A 4 -32.65 9.05 20.00
CA GLU A 4 -32.28 9.13 18.60
C GLU A 4 -30.77 8.89 18.46
N SER A 5 -30.41 7.80 17.81
CA SER A 5 -29.04 7.46 17.45
C SER A 5 -28.49 8.47 16.45
N ILE A 6 -27.45 9.21 16.84
CA ILE A 6 -26.66 10.03 15.92
C ILE A 6 -25.97 9.09 14.91
N GLN A 7 -26.57 8.91 13.73
CA GLN A 7 -25.94 8.21 12.64
C GLN A 7 -25.10 9.23 11.85
N SER A 8 -23.86 9.43 12.32
CA SER A 8 -22.83 10.15 11.55
C SER A 8 -22.43 9.27 10.36
N THR A 9 -23.13 9.40 9.24
CA THR A 9 -22.66 8.81 7.98
C THR A 9 -21.49 9.66 7.49
N ALA A 10 -20.27 9.24 7.82
CA ALA A 10 -19.07 9.74 7.16
C ALA A 10 -19.28 9.60 5.64
N ALA A 11 -19.30 10.71 4.91
CA ALA A 11 -19.52 10.70 3.47
C ALA A 11 -18.42 9.86 2.79
N LEU A 12 -18.77 8.67 2.32
CA LEU A 12 -17.85 7.79 1.60
C LEU A 12 -17.53 8.42 0.24
N ARG A 13 -16.25 8.67 -0.02
CA ARG A 13 -15.77 9.14 -1.34
C ARG A 13 -16.31 8.25 -2.45
N SER A 14 -16.98 8.86 -3.44
CA SER A 14 -17.65 8.20 -4.57
C SER A 14 -16.72 7.18 -5.25
N GLY A 15 -17.26 6.04 -5.70
CA GLY A 15 -16.49 5.00 -6.39
C GLY A 15 -15.74 5.54 -7.62
N THR A 16 -16.32 6.51 -8.32
CA THR A 16 -15.72 7.17 -9.49
C THR A 16 -14.46 7.98 -9.12
N ASP A 17 -14.45 8.64 -7.95
CA ASP A 17 -13.28 9.38 -7.48
C ASP A 17 -12.14 8.44 -7.10
N ARG A 18 -12.46 7.29 -6.51
CA ARG A 18 -11.47 6.26 -6.18
C ARG A 18 -10.84 5.67 -7.44
N LEU A 19 -11.64 5.41 -8.46
CA LEU A 19 -11.16 4.91 -9.75
C LEU A 19 -10.26 5.92 -10.44
N ARG A 20 -10.69 7.19 -10.52
CA ARG A 20 -9.87 8.28 -11.09
C ARG A 20 -8.55 8.43 -10.35
N HIS A 21 -8.58 8.41 -9.02
CA HIS A 21 -7.38 8.47 -8.19
C HIS A 21 -6.43 7.32 -8.49
N ALA A 22 -6.93 6.08 -8.49
CA ALA A 22 -6.12 4.88 -8.75
C ALA A 22 -5.50 4.90 -10.15
N LEU A 23 -6.27 5.28 -11.17
CA LEU A 23 -5.76 5.36 -12.54
C LEU A 23 -4.73 6.46 -12.72
N LEU A 24 -4.95 7.66 -12.18
CA LEU A 24 -3.98 8.75 -12.26
C LEU A 24 -2.70 8.42 -11.51
N PHE A 25 -2.83 7.83 -10.32
CA PHE A 25 -1.71 7.36 -9.51
C PHE A 25 -0.85 6.37 -10.31
N GLU A 26 -1.47 5.31 -10.84
CA GLU A 26 -0.73 4.25 -11.52
C GLU A 26 -0.13 4.74 -12.83
N CYS A 27 -0.89 5.48 -13.64
CA CYS A 27 -0.39 5.99 -14.93
C CYS A 27 0.81 6.92 -14.78
N VAL A 28 0.76 7.85 -13.82
CA VAL A 28 1.86 8.79 -13.58
C VAL A 28 3.07 8.07 -12.97
N ALA A 29 2.84 7.12 -12.04
CA ALA A 29 3.91 6.29 -11.51
C ALA A 29 4.64 5.52 -12.63
N LEU A 30 3.91 4.80 -13.49
CA LEU A 30 4.48 4.02 -14.58
C LEU A 30 5.20 4.89 -15.61
N ALA A 31 4.65 6.08 -15.92
CA ALA A 31 5.28 7.02 -16.84
C ALA A 31 6.66 7.51 -16.36
N ILE A 32 6.93 7.46 -15.05
CA ILE A 32 8.22 7.82 -14.45
C ILE A 32 9.10 6.58 -14.25
N VAL A 33 8.55 5.52 -13.64
CA VAL A 33 9.29 4.31 -13.26
C VAL A 33 9.86 3.58 -14.46
N ILE A 34 9.09 3.45 -15.54
CA ILE A 34 9.51 2.69 -16.72
C ILE A 34 10.75 3.33 -17.38
N PRO A 35 10.76 4.62 -17.78
CA PRO A 35 11.95 5.22 -18.37
C PRO A 35 13.08 5.38 -17.37
N CYS A 36 12.80 5.76 -16.12
CA CYS A 36 13.83 5.96 -15.11
C CYS A 36 14.51 4.64 -14.74
N GLY A 37 13.73 3.58 -14.56
CA GLY A 37 14.24 2.23 -14.32
C GLY A 37 15.04 1.68 -15.51
N SER A 38 14.60 1.94 -16.74
CA SER A 38 15.33 1.54 -17.94
C SER A 38 16.69 2.24 -18.05
N ILE A 39 16.75 3.55 -17.78
CA ILE A 39 18.00 4.32 -17.85
C ILE A 39 18.96 3.95 -16.71
N LEU A 40 18.44 3.81 -15.48
CA LEU A 40 19.27 3.56 -14.29
C LEU A 40 19.80 2.12 -14.22
N PHE A 41 19.00 1.15 -14.65
CA PHE A 41 19.34 -0.27 -14.52
C PHE A 41 19.61 -0.96 -15.85
N GLY A 42 19.47 -0.27 -16.99
CA GLY A 42 19.70 -0.83 -18.33
C GLY A 42 18.69 -1.89 -18.76
N VAL A 43 17.53 -1.95 -18.11
CA VAL A 43 16.49 -2.97 -18.35
C VAL A 43 15.47 -2.48 -19.38
N GLN A 44 14.94 -3.37 -20.23
CA GLN A 44 13.92 -2.98 -21.20
C GLN A 44 12.61 -2.55 -20.52
N ALA A 45 11.91 -1.58 -21.14
CA ALA A 45 10.65 -1.05 -20.63
C ALA A 45 9.56 -2.12 -20.47
N SER A 46 9.50 -3.11 -21.37
CA SER A 46 8.58 -4.25 -21.26
C SER A 46 8.84 -5.11 -20.02
N ASP A 47 10.11 -5.32 -19.69
CA ASP A 47 10.50 -6.14 -18.55
C ASP A 47 10.21 -5.43 -17.23
N MET A 48 10.38 -4.10 -17.17
CA MET A 48 9.97 -3.29 -16.01
C MET A 48 8.47 -3.46 -15.70
N GLY A 49 7.62 -3.43 -16.74
CA GLY A 49 6.18 -3.68 -16.58
C GLY A 49 5.87 -5.10 -16.10
N ALA A 50 6.51 -6.10 -16.71
CA ALA A 50 6.34 -7.50 -16.32
C ALA A 50 6.78 -7.77 -14.87
N ILE A 51 7.90 -7.19 -14.45
CA ILE A 51 8.39 -7.28 -13.07
C ILE A 51 7.45 -6.58 -12.11
N GLY A 52 6.93 -5.39 -12.44
CA GLY A 52 5.98 -4.68 -11.60
C GLY A 52 4.72 -5.52 -11.35
N ILE A 53 4.11 -6.03 -12.42
CA ILE A 53 2.90 -6.87 -12.34
C ILE A 53 3.19 -8.19 -11.61
N GLY A 54 4.26 -8.88 -11.99
CA GLY A 54 4.67 -10.15 -11.38
C GLY A 54 4.99 -9.99 -9.89
N SER A 55 5.63 -8.89 -9.51
CA SER A 55 5.93 -8.56 -8.11
C SER A 55 4.66 -8.26 -7.33
N ALA A 56 3.71 -7.51 -7.90
CA ALA A 56 2.44 -7.21 -7.25
C ALA A 56 1.61 -8.48 -6.99
N LEU A 57 1.53 -9.38 -7.97
CA LEU A 57 0.84 -10.68 -7.82
C LEU A 57 1.53 -11.56 -6.78
N THR A 58 2.86 -11.64 -6.85
CA THR A 58 3.67 -12.40 -5.89
C THR A 58 3.49 -11.85 -4.47
N ALA A 59 3.50 -10.53 -4.31
CA ALA A 59 3.27 -9.86 -3.03
C ALA A 59 1.86 -10.11 -2.49
N MET A 60 0.82 -10.07 -3.34
CA MET A 60 -0.55 -10.43 -2.95
C MET A 60 -0.64 -11.86 -2.43
N LEU A 61 -0.06 -12.81 -3.16
CA LEU A 61 -0.05 -14.22 -2.79
C LEU A 61 0.75 -14.44 -1.51
N TRP A 62 1.94 -13.86 -1.41
CA TRP A 62 2.81 -13.94 -0.24
C TRP A 62 2.14 -13.34 1.00
N ASN A 63 1.47 -12.19 0.88
CA ASN A 63 0.71 -11.58 1.96
C ASN A 63 -0.34 -12.54 2.52
N TYR A 64 -1.10 -13.20 1.65
CA TYR A 64 -2.07 -14.21 2.10
C TYR A 64 -1.41 -15.40 2.79
N LEU A 65 -0.40 -16.02 2.15
CA LEU A 65 0.28 -17.19 2.69
C LEU A 65 0.97 -16.91 4.03
N TYR A 66 1.68 -15.79 4.12
CA TYR A 66 2.38 -15.40 5.33
C TYR A 66 1.42 -15.11 6.48
N ASN A 67 0.34 -14.37 6.23
CA ASN A 67 -0.68 -14.12 7.26
C ASN A 67 -1.27 -15.44 7.79
N LEU A 68 -1.55 -16.40 6.90
CA LEU A 68 -2.06 -17.72 7.27
C LEU A 68 -1.05 -18.53 8.11
N LEU A 69 0.22 -18.55 7.70
CA LEU A 69 1.31 -19.22 8.41
C LEU A 69 1.52 -18.61 9.80
N PHE A 70 1.53 -17.28 9.88
CA PHE A 70 1.78 -16.56 11.11
C PHE A 70 0.63 -16.69 12.11
N ASP A 71 -0.62 -16.65 11.64
CA ASP A 71 -1.80 -16.85 12.49
C ASP A 71 -1.82 -18.28 13.06
N HIS A 72 -1.50 -19.31 12.25
CA HIS A 72 -1.34 -20.68 12.75
C HIS A 72 -0.19 -20.83 13.75
N ALA A 73 0.95 -20.19 13.49
CA ALA A 73 2.07 -20.20 14.42
C ALA A 73 1.70 -19.52 15.74
N MET A 74 0.99 -18.40 15.70
CA MET A 74 0.54 -17.68 16.89
C MET A 74 -0.49 -18.48 17.70
N LEU A 75 -1.44 -19.14 17.03
CA LEU A 75 -2.41 -20.03 17.66
C LEU A 75 -1.71 -21.19 18.39
N ARG A 76 -0.71 -21.82 17.76
CA ARG A 76 0.07 -22.90 18.39
C ARG A 76 0.98 -22.43 19.52
N LEU A 77 1.60 -21.25 19.40
CA LEU A 77 2.63 -20.80 20.33
C LEU A 77 2.08 -20.05 21.55
N ARG A 78 0.96 -19.34 21.43
CA ARG A 78 0.48 -18.43 22.48
C ARG A 78 -0.97 -18.63 22.91
N GLY A 79 -1.79 -19.39 22.18
CA GLY A 79 -3.20 -19.63 22.54
C GLY A 79 -4.08 -18.37 22.63
N ALA A 80 -3.55 -17.20 22.29
CA ALA A 80 -4.22 -15.91 22.34
C ALA A 80 -3.64 -14.96 21.27
N THR A 81 -4.50 -14.19 20.61
CA THR A 81 -4.20 -13.32 19.47
C THR A 81 -3.71 -11.91 19.86
N SER A 82 -3.31 -11.70 21.12
CA SER A 82 -2.94 -10.37 21.61
C SER A 82 -1.55 -9.99 21.13
N LYS A 83 -1.49 -9.26 20.00
CA LYS A 83 -0.26 -8.81 19.32
C LYS A 83 0.38 -7.64 20.08
N THR A 84 1.30 -7.93 21.00
CA THR A 84 2.21 -6.94 21.60
C THR A 84 3.00 -6.20 20.50
N ILE A 85 3.41 -4.96 20.73
CA ILE A 85 4.17 -4.14 19.77
C ILE A 85 5.40 -4.90 19.21
N THR A 86 6.12 -5.63 20.06
CA THR A 86 7.26 -6.47 19.66
C THR A 86 6.88 -7.53 18.63
N VAL A 87 5.72 -8.17 18.78
CA VAL A 87 5.21 -9.18 17.83
C VAL A 87 4.88 -8.54 16.49
N ARG A 88 4.36 -7.29 16.49
CA ARG A 88 4.07 -6.55 15.25
C ARG A 88 5.35 -6.17 14.52
N LEU A 89 6.37 -5.69 15.23
CA LEU A 89 7.67 -5.37 14.62
C LEU A 89 8.32 -6.61 14.03
N LEU A 90 8.38 -7.70 14.80
CA LEU A 90 8.93 -8.97 14.32
C LEU A 90 8.16 -9.49 13.10
N HIS A 91 6.83 -9.41 13.13
CA HIS A 91 5.96 -9.81 12.03
C HIS A 91 6.26 -9.03 10.75
N THR A 92 6.34 -7.71 10.82
CA THR A 92 6.58 -6.87 9.65
C THR A 92 7.99 -7.09 9.09
N VAL A 93 9.00 -7.19 9.96
CA VAL A 93 10.39 -7.44 9.52
C VAL A 93 10.51 -8.82 8.86
N LEU A 94 9.91 -9.85 9.45
CA LEU A 94 9.96 -11.21 8.90
C LEU A 94 9.13 -11.34 7.62
N PHE A 95 8.01 -10.61 7.51
CA PHE A 95 7.22 -10.52 6.29
C PHE A 95 8.03 -9.96 5.13
N GLU A 96 8.63 -8.79 5.34
CA GLU A 96 9.40 -8.08 4.33
C GLU A 96 10.62 -8.90 3.91
N ALA A 97 11.38 -9.42 4.89
CA ALA A 97 12.54 -10.26 4.62
C ALA A 97 12.17 -11.54 3.85
N GLY A 98 11.08 -12.21 4.25
CA GLY A 98 10.59 -13.41 3.57
C GLY A 98 10.14 -13.11 2.13
N LEU A 99 9.48 -11.99 1.90
CA LEU A 99 9.08 -11.56 0.56
C LEU A 99 10.31 -11.35 -0.33
N GLN A 100 11.35 -10.67 0.17
CA GLN A 100 12.59 -10.44 -0.57
C GLN A 100 13.30 -11.76 -0.93
N ILE A 101 13.29 -12.75 -0.05
CA ILE A 101 13.88 -14.08 -0.32
C ILE A 101 13.20 -14.78 -1.50
N VAL A 102 11.88 -14.59 -1.68
CA VAL A 102 11.13 -15.18 -2.81
C VAL A 102 11.24 -14.32 -4.07
N LEU A 103 11.14 -13.00 -3.91
CA LEU A 103 11.03 -12.07 -5.02
C LEU A 103 12.38 -11.82 -5.72
N LEU A 104 13.47 -11.67 -4.97
CA LEU A 104 14.77 -11.36 -5.56
C LEU A 104 15.29 -12.46 -6.49
N PRO A 105 15.24 -13.76 -6.14
CA PRO A 105 15.63 -14.82 -7.07
C PRO A 105 14.73 -14.85 -8.31
N ALA A 106 13.42 -14.62 -8.15
CA ALA A 106 12.48 -14.59 -9.27
C ALA A 106 12.83 -13.46 -10.26
N ILE A 107 13.08 -12.24 -9.77
CA ILE A 107 13.49 -11.10 -10.59
C ILE A 107 14.85 -11.36 -11.25
N ALA A 108 15.82 -11.86 -10.47
CA ALA A 108 17.17 -12.15 -10.97
C ALA A 108 17.16 -13.21 -12.08
N LEU A 109 16.36 -14.28 -11.92
CA LEU A 109 16.19 -15.32 -12.93
C LEU A 109 15.47 -14.80 -14.18
N TYR A 110 14.44 -13.97 -14.00
CA TYR A 110 13.68 -13.40 -15.12
C TYR A 110 14.52 -12.45 -15.98
N LEU A 111 15.30 -11.57 -15.35
CA LEU A 111 16.16 -10.60 -16.03
C LEU A 111 17.54 -11.15 -16.43
N GLY A 112 17.96 -12.29 -15.87
CA GLY A 112 19.32 -12.80 -16.01
C GLY A 112 20.37 -11.90 -15.36
N VAL A 113 20.04 -11.24 -14.24
CA VAL A 113 20.91 -10.29 -13.54
C VAL A 113 21.37 -10.83 -12.19
N SER A 114 22.36 -10.18 -11.57
CA SER A 114 22.81 -10.55 -10.22
C SER A 114 21.73 -10.25 -9.17
N ILE A 115 21.72 -11.03 -8.08
CA ILE A 115 20.83 -10.80 -6.93
C ILE A 115 21.02 -9.40 -6.34
N THR A 116 22.25 -8.88 -6.36
CA THR A 116 22.54 -7.52 -5.91
C THR A 116 21.87 -6.46 -6.77
N LEU A 117 21.87 -6.61 -8.09
CA LEU A 117 21.18 -5.69 -8.99
C LEU A 117 19.67 -5.81 -8.84
N ALA A 118 19.12 -7.03 -8.73
CA ALA A 118 17.71 -7.25 -8.46
C ALA A 118 17.27 -6.63 -7.13
N PHE A 119 18.12 -6.68 -6.09
CA PHE A 119 17.88 -6.04 -4.81
C PHE A 119 17.88 -4.52 -4.92
N SER A 120 18.87 -3.92 -5.58
CA SER A 120 18.90 -2.49 -5.83
C SER A 120 17.67 -2.03 -6.62
N LEU A 121 17.29 -2.76 -7.68
CA LEU A 121 16.08 -2.51 -8.45
C LEU A 121 14.83 -2.53 -7.56
N SER A 122 14.64 -3.61 -6.79
CA SER A 122 13.47 -3.79 -5.92
C SER A 122 13.39 -2.67 -4.87
N MET A 123 14.51 -2.32 -4.23
CA MET A 123 14.56 -1.26 -3.23
C MET A 123 14.32 0.12 -3.83
N SER A 124 14.85 0.40 -5.03
CA SER A 124 14.61 1.67 -5.72
C SER A 124 13.15 1.84 -6.11
N ILE A 125 12.49 0.79 -6.63
CA ILE A 125 11.06 0.83 -6.95
C ILE A 125 10.23 1.01 -5.68
N ALA A 126 10.52 0.25 -4.62
CA ALA A 126 9.80 0.35 -3.35
C ALA A 126 9.92 1.75 -2.74
N LEU A 127 11.14 2.30 -2.69
CA LEU A 127 11.39 3.65 -2.17
C LEU A 127 10.72 4.72 -3.03
N PHE A 128 10.77 4.57 -4.36
CA PHE A 128 10.06 5.46 -5.28
C PHE A 128 8.56 5.47 -4.97
N TYR A 129 7.90 4.32 -4.93
CA TYR A 129 6.45 4.24 -4.66
C TYR A 129 6.10 4.79 -3.28
N LEU A 130 6.95 4.60 -2.27
CA LEU A 130 6.75 5.13 -0.92
C LEU A 130 6.73 6.67 -0.92
N VAL A 131 7.75 7.29 -1.52
CA VAL A 131 7.85 8.76 -1.59
C VAL A 131 6.79 9.33 -2.53
N TYR A 132 6.59 8.70 -3.68
CA TYR A 132 5.60 9.10 -4.68
C TYR A 132 4.17 9.03 -4.13
N ALA A 133 3.79 7.95 -3.44
CA ALA A 133 2.46 7.83 -2.88
C ALA A 133 2.19 8.88 -1.80
N PHE A 134 3.17 9.18 -0.96
CA PHE A 134 3.03 10.25 0.00
C PHE A 134 2.81 11.61 -0.70
N ALA A 135 3.65 11.96 -1.67
CA ALA A 135 3.53 13.22 -2.40
C ALA A 135 2.24 13.33 -3.22
N PHE A 136 1.85 12.26 -3.92
CA PHE A 136 0.64 12.19 -4.73
C PHE A 136 -0.61 12.33 -3.86
N ASN A 137 -0.68 11.59 -2.74
CA ASN A 137 -1.82 11.66 -1.83
C ASN A 137 -1.98 13.08 -1.29
N MET A 138 -0.89 13.72 -0.85
CA MET A 138 -0.92 15.12 -0.38
C MET A 138 -1.40 16.09 -1.48
N ALA A 139 -0.88 15.95 -2.70
CA ALA A 139 -1.26 16.80 -3.82
C ALA A 139 -2.75 16.58 -4.20
N TYR A 140 -3.20 15.33 -4.26
CA TYR A 140 -4.58 14.99 -4.60
C TYR A 140 -5.56 15.54 -3.57
N ASP A 141 -5.27 15.38 -2.27
CA ASP A 141 -6.11 15.87 -1.18
C ASP A 141 -6.18 17.41 -1.17
N SER A 142 -5.10 18.08 -1.59
CA SER A 142 -5.08 19.54 -1.73
C SER A 142 -5.94 20.03 -2.90
N ILE A 143 -6.00 19.27 -4.00
CA ILE A 143 -6.78 19.61 -5.20
C ILE A 143 -8.26 19.24 -5.03
N PHE A 144 -8.56 18.17 -4.28
CA PHE A 144 -9.91 17.68 -3.99
C PHE A 144 -10.17 17.59 -2.48
N PRO A 145 -10.27 18.74 -1.77
CA PRO A 145 -10.53 18.74 -0.33
C PRO A 145 -11.90 18.12 -0.05
N VAL A 146 -11.92 17.11 0.83
CA VAL A 146 -13.16 16.50 1.30
C VAL A 146 -13.81 17.50 2.25
N GLY A 147 -14.95 18.09 1.86
CA GLY A 147 -15.59 19.15 2.61
C GLY A 147 -15.77 18.78 4.09
N HIS A 148 -15.20 19.58 4.98
CA HIS A 148 -15.47 19.46 6.41
C HIS A 148 -16.95 19.75 6.62
N THR A 149 -17.70 18.78 7.14
CA THR A 149 -19.04 19.04 7.67
C THR A 149 -18.89 20.01 8.83
N THR A 150 -19.12 21.30 8.57
CA THR A 150 -19.30 22.31 9.61
C THR A 150 -20.55 21.92 10.40
N THR A 151 -20.37 21.34 11.58
CA THR A 151 -21.46 21.20 12.54
C THR A 151 -21.95 22.59 12.90
N ARG A 152 -23.10 22.99 12.34
CA ARG A 152 -23.77 24.24 12.70
C ARG A 152 -24.11 24.18 14.19
N PRO A 153 -23.69 25.15 15.03
CA PRO A 153 -24.12 25.17 16.42
C PRO A 153 -25.64 25.27 16.43
N THR A 154 -26.29 24.29 17.06
CA THR A 154 -27.73 24.35 17.32
C THR A 154 -27.99 25.61 18.15
N SER A 155 -28.59 26.62 17.53
CA SER A 155 -29.10 27.78 18.25
C SER A 155 -30.14 27.27 19.25
N VAL A 156 -29.73 27.19 20.52
CA VAL A 156 -30.66 26.95 21.62
C VAL A 156 -31.42 28.26 21.80
N MET A 157 -32.65 28.31 21.28
CA MET A 157 -33.59 29.39 21.63
C MET A 157 -34.04 29.20 23.08
N PRO A 158 -34.01 30.24 23.93
CA PRO A 158 -34.58 30.17 25.27
C PRO A 158 -36.10 30.09 25.17
N ALA A 159 -36.70 29.16 25.91
CA ALA A 159 -38.14 29.07 26.08
C ALA A 159 -38.60 30.24 26.97
N GLU A 160 -39.48 31.09 26.45
CA GLU A 160 -40.29 32.03 27.25
C GLU A 160 -41.43 31.30 27.95
#